data_AF-A0A846CIQ2-F1
#
_entry.id   AF-A0A846CIQ2-F1
#
_cell.length_a   1.000
_cell.length_b   1.000
_cell.length_c   1.000
_cell.angle_alpha   90.00
_cell.angle_beta   90.00
_cell.angle_gamma   90.00
#
_symmetry.space_group_name_H-M   'P 1'
#
loop_
_entity.id
_entity.type
_entity.pdbx_description
1 polymer ?
#
loop_
_entity_poly.entity_id
_entity_poly.type
_entity_poly.pdbx_seq_one_letter_code
_entity_poly.pdbx_strand_id
1 'polypeptide(L)'
;MKQQLKSRTISRQAGDWYLSCSYEFNGITTAKKTDVIGVDLGVKTLATLSNGKVFDSVRSYHKFEAKLSRCQYRNRKKIIGSANYKKAQLKIAKLHTKVANIRRNALHKLTTNKCQKPRHCCYRSMTMSAVC
;
A
#
# COMPACT_ATOMS: atom_id res chain seq x y z
N MET A 1 10.74 25.00 -19.37
CA MET A 1 9.78 24.95 -18.24
C MET A 1 10.52 24.61 -16.96
N LYS A 2 10.65 25.54 -16.00
CA LYS A 2 11.23 25.24 -14.69
C LYS A 2 10.11 24.76 -13.77
N GLN A 3 10.06 23.47 -13.47
CA GLN A 3 9.17 22.95 -12.43
C GLN A 3 9.71 23.44 -11.08
N GLN A 4 8.93 24.28 -10.37
CA GLN A 4 9.32 24.74 -9.04
C GLN A 4 9.04 23.64 -8.02
N LEU A 5 10.02 23.42 -7.16
CA LEU A 5 9.98 22.41 -6.12
C LEU A 5 9.51 23.05 -4.82
N LYS A 6 8.39 22.55 -4.28
CA LYS A 6 7.63 23.19 -3.19
C LYS A 6 8.10 22.74 -1.81
N SER A 7 8.39 21.46 -1.63
CA SER A 7 8.83 20.92 -0.36
C SER A 7 9.69 19.66 -0.53
N ARG A 8 10.64 19.47 0.39
CA ARG A 8 11.44 18.24 0.53
C ARG A 8 11.34 17.76 1.97
N THR A 9 10.92 16.51 2.16
CA THR A 9 10.84 15.89 3.48
C THR A 9 11.63 14.60 3.49
N ILE A 10 12.58 14.49 4.42
CA ILE A 10 13.31 13.25 4.69
C ILE A 10 12.64 12.58 5.89
N SER A 11 12.24 11.33 5.71
CA SER A 11 11.63 10.53 6.77
C SER A 11 12.30 9.17 6.89
N ARG A 12 12.24 8.57 8.09
CA ARG A 12 12.81 7.25 8.36
C ARG A 12 11.71 6.32 8.85
N GLN A 13 11.52 5.20 8.14
CA GLN A 13 10.49 4.21 8.47
C GLN A 13 11.06 2.80 8.40
N ALA A 14 10.84 2.01 9.47
CA ALA A 14 11.29 0.61 9.57
C ALA A 14 12.80 0.36 9.31
N GLY A 15 13.63 1.40 9.46
CA GLY A 15 15.07 1.36 9.23
C GLY A 15 15.52 1.89 7.86
N ASP A 16 14.58 2.18 6.96
CA ASP A 16 14.85 2.72 5.63
C ASP A 16 14.62 4.23 5.58
N TRP A 17 15.35 4.93 4.70
CA TRP A 17 15.22 6.37 4.48
C TRP A 17 14.35 6.64 3.26
N TYR A 18 13.46 7.63 3.37
CA TYR A 18 12.56 8.06 2.31
C TYR A 18 12.73 9.55 2.07
N LEU A 19 12.88 9.93 0.80
CA LEU A 19 12.88 11.31 0.34
C LEU A 19 11.58 11.59 -0.42
N SER A 20 10.79 12.54 0.06
CA SER A 20 9.61 13.04 -0.63
C SER A 20 9.90 14.43 -1.18
N CYS A 21 9.65 14.63 -2.48
CA CYS A 21 9.81 15.91 -3.16
C CYS A 21 8.49 16.26 -3.86
N SER A 22 7.90 17.40 -3.53
CA SER A 22 6.67 17.88 -4.16
C SER A 22 6.98 18.98 -5.17
N TYR A 23 6.36 18.95 -6.35
CA TYR A 23 6.50 19.96 -7.38
C TYR A 23 5.13 20.37 -7.92
N GLU A 24 5.03 21.60 -8.43
CA GLU A 24 3.81 22.07 -9.08
C GLU A 24 3.70 21.51 -10.50
N PHE A 25 2.55 20.91 -10.79
CA PHE A 25 2.23 20.36 -12.10
C PHE A 25 0.93 21.00 -12.63
N ASN A 26 1.06 21.84 -13.65
CA ASN A 26 -0.07 22.40 -14.38
C ASN A 26 -0.47 21.41 -15.48
N GLY A 27 -1.40 20.50 -15.17
CA GLY A 27 -1.91 19.51 -16.11
C GLY A 27 -2.95 20.08 -17.07
N ILE A 28 -2.97 19.59 -18.30
CA ILE A 28 -4.02 19.89 -19.28
C ILE A 28 -5.17 18.90 -19.03
N THR A 29 -6.35 19.41 -18.68
CA THR A 29 -7.53 18.57 -18.40
C THR A 29 -8.19 18.13 -19.70
N THR A 30 -8.00 16.88 -20.11
CA THR A 30 -8.75 16.30 -21.24
C THR A 30 -10.09 15.76 -20.75
N ALA A 31 -11.19 16.15 -21.40
CA ALA A 31 -12.53 15.65 -21.09
C ALA A 31 -12.62 14.13 -21.37
N LYS A 32 -12.73 13.30 -20.33
CA LYS A 32 -12.87 11.84 -20.45
C LYS A 32 -14.32 11.43 -20.17
N LYS A 33 -14.95 10.68 -21.09
CA LYS A 33 -16.30 10.10 -20.93
C LYS A 33 -16.42 9.31 -19.62
N THR A 34 -17.45 9.63 -18.84
CA THR A 34 -17.75 9.11 -17.50
C THR A 34 -18.51 7.79 -17.56
N ASP A 35 -17.81 6.70 -17.25
CA ASP A 35 -18.42 5.39 -17.07
C ASP A 35 -17.99 4.89 -15.69
N VAL A 36 -18.95 4.73 -14.77
CA VAL A 36 -18.68 4.51 -13.33
C VAL A 36 -18.54 3.01 -13.06
N ILE A 37 -17.31 2.57 -12.79
CA ILE A 37 -17.04 1.19 -12.35
C ILE A 37 -16.76 1.19 -10.86
N GLY A 38 -17.57 0.44 -10.10
CA GLY A 38 -17.32 0.16 -8.70
C GLY A 38 -16.15 -0.82 -8.55
N VAL A 39 -15.18 -0.46 -7.71
CA VAL A 39 -14.08 -1.35 -7.32
C VAL A 39 -14.23 -1.68 -5.84
N ASP A 40 -14.46 -2.96 -5.55
CA ASP A 40 -14.44 -3.52 -4.20
C ASP A 40 -13.04 -4.04 -3.89
N LEU A 41 -12.39 -3.48 -2.88
CA LEU A 41 -11.03 -3.85 -2.47
C LEU A 41 -11.11 -4.77 -1.26
N GLY A 42 -10.88 -6.07 -1.46
CA GLY A 42 -10.94 -7.08 -0.41
C GLY A 42 -9.57 -7.52 0.13
N VAL A 43 -9.59 -8.22 1.27
CA VAL A 43 -8.41 -8.90 1.82
C VAL A 43 -8.16 -10.24 1.12
N LYS A 44 -9.25 -10.93 0.71
CA LYS A 44 -9.21 -12.18 -0.06
C LYS A 44 -8.93 -11.93 -1.55
N THR A 45 -9.59 -10.93 -2.14
CA THR A 45 -9.45 -10.52 -3.56
C THR A 45 -8.95 -9.08 -3.62
N LEU A 46 -7.87 -8.83 -4.37
CA LEU A 46 -7.21 -7.52 -4.42
C LEU A 46 -8.14 -6.41 -4.92
N ALA A 47 -8.96 -6.73 -5.93
CA ALA A 47 -10.00 -5.86 -6.45
C ALA A 47 -11.04 -6.70 -7.20
N THR A 48 -12.32 -6.56 -6.86
CA THR A 48 -13.44 -7.06 -7.67
C THR A 48 -14.09 -5.86 -8.35
N LEU A 49 -14.18 -5.90 -9.68
CA LEU A 49 -14.86 -4.86 -10.44
C LEU A 49 -16.31 -5.25 -10.68
N SER A 50 -17.21 -4.27 -10.78
CA SER A 50 -18.61 -4.48 -11.18
C SER A 50 -18.79 -5.10 -12.58
N ASN A 51 -17.71 -5.22 -13.37
CA ASN A 51 -17.68 -5.90 -14.67
C ASN A 51 -17.31 -7.40 -14.58
N GLY A 52 -17.28 -7.97 -13.37
CA GLY A 52 -16.97 -9.38 -13.12
C GLY A 52 -15.47 -9.73 -13.17
N LYS A 53 -14.58 -8.78 -13.45
CA LYS A 53 -13.14 -9.04 -13.46
C LYS A 53 -12.59 -9.04 -12.03
N VAL A 54 -12.13 -10.20 -11.58
CA VAL A 54 -11.48 -10.39 -10.27
C VAL A 54 -9.97 -10.27 -10.46
N PHE A 55 -9.34 -9.45 -9.63
CA PHE A 55 -7.90 -9.44 -9.47
C PHE A 55 -7.55 -10.22 -8.22
N ASP A 56 -6.88 -11.36 -8.40
CA ASP A 56 -6.44 -12.20 -7.30
C ASP A 56 -5.46 -11.47 -6.40
N SER A 57 -5.60 -11.68 -5.09
CA SER A 57 -4.58 -11.24 -4.16
C SER A 57 -3.27 -11.96 -4.45
N VAL A 58 -2.14 -11.23 -4.36
CA VAL A 58 -0.83 -11.86 -4.56
C VAL A 58 -0.68 -12.93 -3.47
N ARG A 59 -0.68 -14.22 -3.85
CA ARG A 59 -0.52 -15.38 -2.94
C ARG A 59 0.67 -15.27 -1.96
N SER A 60 1.61 -14.37 -2.24
CA SER A 60 2.71 -14.03 -1.33
C SER A 60 2.24 -13.44 0.00
N TYR A 61 1.04 -12.85 0.09
CA TYR A 61 0.51 -12.23 1.30
C TYR A 61 0.41 -13.20 2.47
N HIS A 62 -0.20 -14.38 2.28
CA HIS A 62 -0.36 -15.38 3.34
C HIS A 62 0.99 -15.86 3.91
N LYS A 63 2.02 -15.96 3.07
CA LYS A 63 3.38 -16.31 3.52
C LYS A 63 3.98 -15.23 4.43
N PHE A 64 3.70 -13.96 4.16
CA PHE A 64 4.16 -12.86 5.02
C PHE A 64 3.33 -12.75 6.30
N GLU A 65 2.03 -13.00 6.23
CA GLU A 65 1.12 -13.02 7.37
C GLU A 65 1.49 -14.11 8.39
N ALA A 66 1.74 -15.34 7.92
CA ALA A 66 2.21 -16.43 8.78
C ALA A 66 3.56 -16.10 9.45
N LYS A 67 4.48 -15.49 8.70
CA LYS A 67 5.77 -15.01 9.25
C LYS A 67 5.57 -13.92 10.30
N LEU A 68 4.63 -12.99 10.06
CA LEU A 68 4.32 -11.88 10.95
C LEU A 68 3.73 -12.38 12.27
N SER A 69 2.75 -13.28 12.21
CA SER A 69 2.16 -13.94 13.37
C SER A 69 3.24 -14.68 14.19
N ARG A 70 4.13 -15.44 13.54
CA ARG A 70 5.25 -16.11 14.24
C ARG A 70 6.21 -15.13 14.90
N CYS A 71 6.50 -14.01 14.26
CA CYS A 71 7.37 -12.96 14.82
C CYS A 71 6.71 -12.27 16.04
N GLN A 72 5.42 -11.94 15.96
CA GLN A 72 4.65 -11.38 17.07
C GLN A 72 4.57 -12.36 18.25
N TYR A 73 4.27 -13.64 17.98
CA TYR A 73 4.26 -14.70 18.99
C TYR A 73 5.61 -14.80 19.73
N ARG A 74 6.73 -14.77 19.00
CA ARG A 74 8.07 -14.79 19.61
C ARG A 74 8.39 -13.50 20.38
N ASN A 75 7.84 -12.36 19.97
CA ASN A 75 8.07 -11.08 20.63
C ASN A 75 7.34 -10.99 21.97
N ARG A 76 6.15 -11.60 22.12
CA ARG A 76 5.37 -11.57 23.37
C ARG A 76 6.13 -12.13 24.58
N LYS A 77 7.03 -13.10 24.36
CA LYS A 77 7.81 -13.75 25.41
C LYS A 77 9.08 -12.96 25.78
N LYS A 78 9.34 -11.82 25.14
CA LYS A 78 10.55 -11.03 25.38
C LYS A 78 10.30 -9.96 26.43
N ILE A 79 11.33 -9.70 27.22
CA ILE A 79 11.35 -8.60 28.19
C ILE A 79 11.23 -7.28 27.45
N ILE A 80 10.17 -6.51 27.76
CA ILE A 80 9.90 -5.20 27.19
C ILE A 80 11.10 -4.28 27.50
N GLY A 81 11.55 -3.52 26.50
CA GLY A 81 12.69 -2.60 26.62
C GLY A 81 14.08 -3.24 26.40
N SER A 82 14.21 -4.57 26.48
CA SER A 82 15.49 -5.24 26.20
C SER A 82 16.00 -5.00 24.77
N ALA A 83 17.31 -5.07 24.55
CA ALA A 83 17.91 -4.95 23.21
C ALA A 83 17.34 -5.99 22.23
N ASN A 84 17.05 -7.21 22.71
CA ASN A 84 16.46 -8.28 21.94
C ASN A 84 14.99 -8.03 21.59
N TYR A 85 14.24 -7.34 22.46
CA TYR A 85 12.87 -6.87 22.17
C TYR A 85 12.89 -5.80 21.07
N LYS A 86 13.75 -4.77 21.21
CA LYS A 86 13.90 -3.71 20.18
C LYS A 86 14.25 -4.30 18.80
N LYS A 87 15.19 -5.26 18.75
CA LYS A 87 15.54 -5.98 17.50
C LYS A 87 14.36 -6.76 16.90
N ALA A 88 13.49 -7.36 17.72
CA ALA A 88 12.30 -8.06 17.23
C ALA A 88 11.22 -7.09 16.74
N GLN A 89 10.97 -5.99 17.45
CA GLN A 89 10.06 -4.94 17.01
C GLN A 89 10.46 -4.36 15.64
N LEU A 90 11.76 -4.10 15.43
CA LEU A 90 12.26 -3.65 14.13
C LEU A 90 11.97 -4.68 13.01
N LYS A 91 12.11 -5.98 13.29
CA LYS A 91 11.79 -7.04 12.31
C LYS A 91 10.29 -7.07 11.99
N ILE A 92 9.42 -6.89 12.98
CA ILE A 92 7.97 -6.81 12.77
C ILE A 92 7.63 -5.58 11.92
N ALA A 93 8.17 -4.41 12.26
CA ALA A 93 7.98 -3.18 11.49
C ALA A 93 8.41 -3.34 10.02
N LYS A 94 9.57 -3.98 9.76
CA LYS A 94 10.03 -4.28 8.39
C LYS A 94 9.08 -5.19 7.62
N LEU A 95 8.51 -6.20 8.28
CA LEU A 95 7.51 -7.07 7.65
C LEU A 95 6.22 -6.32 7.31
N HIS A 96 5.73 -5.46 8.21
CA HIS A 96 4.57 -4.60 7.93
C HIS A 96 4.83 -3.67 6.74
N THR A 97 5.98 -2.99 6.71
CA THR A 97 6.35 -2.11 5.58
C THR A 97 6.41 -2.90 4.27
N LYS A 98 6.97 -4.11 4.28
CA LYS A 98 7.03 -4.96 3.08
C LYS A 98 5.64 -5.33 2.57
N VAL A 99 4.72 -5.71 3.46
CA VAL A 99 3.33 -6.02 3.12
C VAL A 99 2.61 -4.79 2.55
N ALA A 100 2.78 -3.62 3.17
CA ALA A 100 2.20 -2.36 2.69
C ALA A 100 2.74 -1.97 1.30
N ASN A 101 4.04 -2.17 1.06
CA ASN A 101 4.67 -1.88 -0.24
C ASN A 101 4.17 -2.83 -1.34
N ILE A 102 4.00 -4.12 -1.05
CA ILE A 102 3.40 -5.08 -2.00
C ILE A 102 1.96 -4.65 -2.35
N ARG A 103 1.17 -4.27 -1.34
CA ARG A 103 -0.20 -3.77 -1.55
C ARG A 103 -0.22 -2.50 -2.41
N ARG A 104 0.61 -1.50 -2.12
CA ARG A 104 0.70 -0.29 -2.95
C ARG A 104 1.11 -0.60 -4.38
N ASN A 105 2.08 -1.49 -4.58
CA ASN A 105 2.52 -1.89 -5.92
C ASN A 105 1.38 -2.58 -6.69
N ALA A 106 0.63 -3.46 -6.04
CA ALA A 106 -0.54 -4.10 -6.65
C ALA A 106 -1.59 -3.07 -7.06
N LEU A 107 -1.96 -2.15 -6.16
CA LEU A 107 -2.90 -1.06 -6.46
C LEU A 107 -2.40 -0.15 -7.59
N HIS A 108 -1.11 0.19 -7.61
CA HIS A 108 -0.52 0.99 -8.67
C HIS A 108 -0.56 0.28 -10.03
N LYS A 109 -0.26 -1.02 -10.07
CA LYS A 109 -0.41 -1.82 -11.30
C LYS A 109 -1.86 -1.88 -11.77
N LEU A 110 -2.81 -1.98 -10.84
CA LEU A 110 -4.23 -1.96 -11.15
C LEU A 110 -4.63 -0.62 -11.79
N THR A 111 -4.25 0.50 -11.20
CA THR A 111 -4.59 1.83 -11.72
C THR A 111 -3.88 2.11 -13.05
N THR A 112 -2.60 1.77 -13.19
CA THR A 112 -1.86 1.94 -14.45
C THR A 112 -2.46 1.12 -15.60
N ASN A 113 -2.79 -0.15 -15.36
CA ASN A 113 -3.45 -0.99 -16.36
C ASN A 113 -4.86 -0.48 -16.73
N LYS A 114 -5.54 0.17 -15.79
CA LYS A 114 -6.87 0.78 -16.00
C LYS A 114 -6.78 2.08 -16.77
N CYS A 115 -5.82 2.94 -16.45
CA CYS A 115 -5.73 4.31 -16.96
C CYS A 115 -5.34 4.38 -18.45
N GLN A 116 -4.75 3.31 -19.01
CA GLN A 116 -4.56 3.17 -20.46
C GLN A 116 -5.88 3.00 -21.23
N LYS A 117 -6.99 2.67 -20.56
CA LYS A 117 -8.33 2.63 -21.15
C LYS A 117 -9.16 3.78 -20.54
N PRO A 118 -9.86 4.62 -21.32
CA PRO A 118 -10.61 5.74 -20.78
C PRO A 118 -11.88 5.24 -20.09
N ARG A 119 -11.80 4.83 -18.83
CA ARG A 119 -12.95 4.44 -18.00
C ARG A 119 -12.74 4.92 -16.57
N HIS A 120 -13.68 5.71 -16.06
CA HIS A 120 -13.61 6.28 -14.72
C HIS A 120 -13.69 5.16 -13.68
N CYS A 121 -12.84 5.23 -12.65
CA CYS A 121 -12.71 4.19 -11.65
C CYS A 121 -13.05 4.81 -10.30
N CYS A 122 -14.27 4.57 -9.80
CA CYS A 122 -14.64 4.97 -8.45
C CYS A 122 -14.07 3.93 -7.47
N TYR A 123 -13.10 4.35 -6.67
CA TYR A 123 -12.58 3.55 -5.57
C TYR A 123 -13.49 3.74 -4.36
N ARG A 124 -14.12 2.68 -3.87
CA ARG A 124 -14.74 2.71 -2.54
C ARG A 124 -13.70 2.24 -1.55
N SER A 125 -13.14 3.17 -0.78
CA SER A 125 -12.24 2.82 0.32
C SER A 125 -13.05 2.18 1.44
N MET A 126 -13.00 0.86 1.57
CA MET A 126 -13.38 0.20 2.81
C MET A 126 -12.21 0.38 3.76
N THR A 127 -12.32 1.33 4.67
CA THR A 127 -11.41 1.51 5.79
C THR A 127 -11.39 0.22 6.60
N MET A 128 -10.36 -0.59 6.43
CA MET A 128 -10.02 -1.57 7.45
C MET A 128 -9.48 -0.81 8.67
N SER A 129 -10.39 -0.45 9.58
CA SER A 129 -10.04 -0.30 10.98
C SER A 129 -9.53 -1.65 11.45
N ALA A 130 -8.22 -1.86 11.34
CA ALA A 130 -7.53 -2.96 11.96
C ALA A 130 -6.72 -2.37 13.12
N VAL A 131 -7.35 -2.46 14.29
CA VAL A 131 -6.73 -2.50 15.61
C VAL A 131 -5.37 -3.20 15.53
N CYS A 132 -4.31 -2.49 15.94
CA CYS A 132 -3.35 -2.96 16.94
C CYS A 132 -2.51 -1.79 17.45
#